data_AF-Q6MR72-F1
#
_entry.id   AF-Q6MR72-F1
#
_cell.length_a   1.000
_cell.length_b   1.000
_cell.length_c   1.000
_cell.angle_alpha   90.00
_cell.angle_beta   90.00
_cell.angle_gamma   90.00
#
_symmetry.space_group_name_H-M   'P 1'
#
loop_
_entity.id
_entity.type
_entity.pdbx_description
1 polymer ?
#
loop_
_entity_poly.entity_id
_entity_poly.type
_entity_poly.pdbx_seq_one_letter_code
_entity_poly.pdbx_strand_id
1 'polypeptide(L)'
;MNSLKQALIQLKADWKNSLFLGCTATLFVLAVRFTPYVSALLISFGLLFLQEVTNRYLTFKAWPRDLTFLKENALTFLITSLILLPTSTLLGSAIGVLESPQDFLHTIPMSWGLLILAVYFYLVLAHALRMTIENGTALAKAVDIAALASLKNFREYFIIAFYMALAVLISGILWGAGFIVTLPVIFYAAHYSFLATKERGLLQEKRTEPAS
;
A
#
# COMPACT_ATOMS: atom_id res chain seq x y z
N MET A 1 10.04 15.63 6.22
CA MET A 1 8.57 15.55 6.13
C MET A 1 8.12 14.27 6.84
N ASN A 2 7.17 14.32 7.79
CA ASN A 2 6.67 13.09 8.45
C ASN A 2 5.42 12.60 7.72
N SER A 3 5.59 11.55 6.92
CA SER A 3 4.57 10.99 6.03
C SER A 3 3.31 10.51 6.77
N LEU A 4 3.48 9.94 7.96
CA LEU A 4 2.36 9.46 8.78
C LEU A 4 1.57 10.62 9.40
N LYS A 5 2.28 11.65 9.88
CA LYS A 5 1.63 12.88 10.37
C LYS A 5 0.80 13.55 9.28
N GLN A 6 1.33 13.61 8.05
CA GLN A 6 0.59 14.17 6.92
C GLN A 6 -0.63 13.34 6.53
N ALA A 7 -0.52 12.01 6.56
CA ALA A 7 -1.65 11.12 6.33
C ALA A 7 -2.81 11.39 7.31
N LEU A 8 -2.51 11.57 8.60
CA LEU A 8 -3.51 11.88 9.62
C LEU A 8 -4.13 13.28 9.44
N ILE A 9 -3.31 14.27 9.07
CA ILE A 9 -3.82 15.63 8.76
C ILE A 9 -4.75 15.58 7.55
N GLN A 10 -4.37 14.84 6.50
CA GLN A 10 -5.19 14.68 5.29
C GLN A 10 -6.51 13.97 5.60
N LEU A 11 -6.47 12.90 6.41
CA LEU A 11 -7.67 12.21 6.89
C LEU A 11 -8.62 13.17 7.61
N LYS A 12 -8.10 14.01 8.50
CA LYS A 12 -8.90 15.00 9.23
C LYS A 12 -9.45 16.09 8.32
N ALA A 13 -8.64 16.62 7.41
CA ALA A 13 -9.01 17.70 6.52
C ALA A 13 -10.11 17.27 5.54
N ASP A 14 -10.10 16.01 5.12
CA ASP A 14 -10.96 15.49 4.08
C ASP A 14 -11.69 14.20 4.50
N TRP A 15 -12.29 14.27 5.69
CA TRP A 15 -12.85 13.11 6.38
C TRP A 15 -13.97 12.41 5.59
N LYS A 16 -14.80 13.16 4.85
CA LYS A 16 -15.91 12.60 4.06
C LYS A 16 -15.40 11.73 2.91
N ASN A 17 -14.46 12.27 2.12
CA ASN A 17 -13.84 11.54 1.01
C ASN A 17 -12.99 10.37 1.53
N SER A 18 -12.33 10.55 2.67
CA SER A 18 -11.57 9.49 3.32
C SER A 18 -12.47 8.33 3.78
N LEU A 19 -13.63 8.62 4.37
CA LEU A 19 -14.61 7.59 4.72
C LEU A 19 -15.16 6.90 3.47
N PHE A 20 -15.47 7.64 2.41
CA PHE A 20 -15.93 7.04 1.16
C PHE A 20 -14.89 6.08 0.57
N LEU A 21 -13.62 6.49 0.52
CA LEU A 21 -12.50 5.68 0.08
C LEU A 21 -12.35 4.42 0.96
N GLY A 22 -12.42 4.59 2.28
CA GLY A 22 -12.31 3.51 3.24
C GLY A 22 -13.46 2.51 3.17
N CYS A 23 -14.70 2.98 3.07
CA CYS A 23 -15.87 2.14 2.86
C CYS A 23 -15.77 1.36 1.55
N THR A 24 -15.38 2.01 0.45
CA THR A 24 -15.22 1.38 -0.85
C THR A 24 -14.15 0.29 -0.80
N ALA A 25 -12.99 0.60 -0.20
CA ALA A 25 -11.90 -0.35 -0.04
C ALA A 25 -12.30 -1.55 0.84
N THR A 26 -12.97 -1.29 1.96
CA THR A 26 -13.43 -2.33 2.89
C THR A 26 -14.49 -3.22 2.25
N LEU A 27 -15.48 -2.65 1.57
CA LEU A 27 -16.51 -3.40 0.83
C LEU A 27 -15.89 -4.24 -0.28
N PHE A 28 -14.92 -3.70 -1.01
CA PHE A 28 -14.20 -4.45 -2.04
C PHE A 28 -13.47 -5.66 -1.44
N VAL A 29 -12.69 -5.46 -0.37
CA VAL A 29 -11.95 -6.54 0.30
C VAL A 29 -12.92 -7.60 0.84
N LEU A 30 -14.03 -7.20 1.45
CA LEU A 30 -15.05 -8.13 1.95
C LEU A 30 -15.73 -8.92 0.83
N ALA A 31 -16.12 -8.25 -0.26
CA ALA A 31 -16.76 -8.91 -1.41
C ALA A 31 -15.82 -9.96 -2.03
N VAL A 32 -14.54 -9.62 -2.17
CA VAL A 32 -13.54 -10.50 -2.77
C VAL A 32 -13.12 -11.64 -1.83
N ARG A 33 -13.19 -11.46 -0.50
CA ARG A 33 -12.85 -12.52 0.49
C ARG A 33 -13.65 -13.80 0.27
N PHE A 34 -14.87 -13.71 -0.27
CA PHE A 34 -15.73 -14.88 -0.50
C PHE A 34 -15.34 -15.73 -1.73
N THR A 35 -14.38 -15.30 -2.55
CA THR A 35 -13.93 -16.06 -3.74
C THR A 35 -12.67 -16.89 -3.41
N PRO A 36 -12.75 -18.23 -3.30
CA PRO A 36 -11.59 -19.05 -2.98
C PRO A 36 -10.50 -18.97 -4.08
N TYR A 37 -9.23 -19.11 -3.70
CA TYR A 37 -8.03 -19.17 -4.56
C TYR A 37 -7.65 -17.90 -5.36
N VAL A 38 -8.61 -17.09 -5.82
CA VAL A 38 -8.35 -15.87 -6.62
C VAL A 38 -8.42 -14.60 -5.77
N SER A 39 -8.97 -14.68 -4.56
CA SER A 39 -9.17 -13.53 -3.67
C SER A 39 -7.88 -12.76 -3.36
N ALA A 40 -6.76 -13.44 -3.11
CA ALA A 40 -5.50 -12.76 -2.79
C ALA A 40 -5.01 -11.86 -3.95
N LEU A 41 -5.11 -12.36 -5.19
CA LEU A 41 -4.74 -11.60 -6.38
C LEU A 41 -5.69 -10.41 -6.60
N LEU A 42 -7.00 -10.64 -6.47
CA LEU A 42 -8.01 -9.58 -6.63
C LEU A 42 -7.91 -8.52 -5.53
N ILE A 43 -7.61 -8.90 -4.28
CA ILE A 43 -7.34 -7.97 -3.18
C ILE A 43 -6.09 -7.15 -3.50
N SER A 44 -4.98 -7.80 -3.91
CA SER A 44 -3.77 -7.10 -4.34
C SER A 44 -4.06 -6.07 -5.44
N PHE A 45 -4.80 -6.48 -6.47
CA PHE A 45 -5.17 -5.62 -7.59
C PHE A 45 -6.04 -4.44 -7.15
N GLY A 46 -7.09 -4.70 -6.36
CA GLY A 46 -7.97 -3.64 -5.89
C GLY A 46 -7.28 -2.65 -4.95
N LEU A 47 -6.40 -3.13 -4.07
CA LEU A 47 -5.61 -2.24 -3.20
C LEU A 47 -4.68 -1.34 -4.03
N LEU A 48 -3.97 -1.89 -5.02
CA LEU A 48 -3.12 -1.09 -5.91
C LEU A 48 -3.93 -0.13 -6.77
N PHE A 49 -5.10 -0.54 -7.27
CA PHE A 49 -6.02 0.32 -8.01
C PHE A 49 -6.49 1.50 -7.15
N LEU A 50 -6.97 1.23 -5.93
CA LEU A 50 -7.42 2.26 -5.00
C LEU A 50 -6.27 3.16 -4.54
N GLN A 51 -5.07 2.62 -4.37
CA GLN A 51 -3.86 3.40 -4.11
C GLN A 51 -3.59 4.38 -5.25
N GLU A 52 -3.69 3.96 -6.50
CA GLU A 52 -3.43 4.82 -7.64
C GLU A 52 -4.54 5.87 -7.84
N VAL A 53 -5.80 5.49 -7.64
CA VAL A 53 -6.92 6.45 -7.58
C VAL A 53 -6.66 7.50 -6.49
N THR A 54 -6.18 7.07 -5.32
CA THR A 54 -5.82 7.96 -4.22
C THR A 54 -4.64 8.87 -4.58
N ASN A 55 -3.62 8.34 -5.25
CA ASN A 55 -2.48 9.13 -5.71
C ASN A 55 -2.93 10.26 -6.64
N ARG A 56 -3.79 9.94 -7.61
CA ARG A 56 -4.36 10.90 -8.56
C ARG A 56 -5.24 11.93 -7.86
N TYR A 57 -6.10 11.47 -6.95
CA TYR A 57 -6.93 12.36 -6.13
C TYR A 57 -6.08 13.38 -5.37
N LEU A 58 -5.01 12.92 -4.70
CA LEU A 58 -4.15 13.82 -3.92
C LEU A 58 -3.31 14.76 -4.80
N THR A 59 -2.85 14.29 -5.97
CA THR A 59 -2.06 15.10 -6.92
C THR A 59 -2.92 16.15 -7.64
N PHE A 60 -4.09 15.77 -8.15
CA PHE A 60 -4.95 16.65 -8.95
C PHE A 60 -6.07 17.33 -8.16
N LYS A 61 -6.24 16.99 -6.88
CA LYS A 61 -7.33 17.46 -6.00
C LYS A 61 -8.74 17.21 -6.55
N ALA A 62 -8.88 16.24 -7.44
CA ALA A 62 -10.13 15.84 -8.05
C ALA A 62 -10.16 14.33 -8.24
N TRP A 63 -11.32 13.71 -8.06
CA TRP A 63 -11.51 12.29 -8.32
C TRP A 63 -11.33 12.00 -9.81
N PRO A 64 -10.54 10.98 -10.20
CA PRO A 64 -10.35 10.62 -11.59
C PRO A 64 -11.70 10.18 -12.19
N ARG A 65 -12.18 10.94 -13.18
CA ARG A 65 -13.41 10.61 -13.92
C ARG A 65 -13.18 9.63 -15.06
N ASP A 66 -11.96 9.61 -15.58
CA ASP A 66 -11.53 8.71 -16.64
C ASP A 66 -10.51 7.71 -16.09
N LEU A 67 -10.74 6.44 -16.38
CA LEU A 67 -9.90 5.29 -15.99
C LEU A 67 -8.96 4.85 -17.12
N THR A 68 -8.70 5.71 -18.11
CA THR A 68 -7.73 5.49 -19.20
C THR A 68 -6.37 4.99 -18.71
N PHE A 69 -5.89 5.48 -17.56
CA PHE A 69 -4.64 4.99 -16.96
C PHE A 69 -4.63 3.49 -16.66
N LEU A 70 -5.79 2.91 -16.32
CA LEU A 70 -5.90 1.47 -16.07
C LEU A 70 -5.79 0.70 -17.39
N LYS A 71 -6.37 1.22 -18.47
CA LYS A 71 -6.28 0.60 -19.80
C LYS A 71 -4.85 0.61 -20.33
N GLU A 72 -4.15 1.73 -20.16
CA GLU A 72 -2.77 1.91 -20.61
C GLU A 72 -1.77 1.10 -19.79
N ASN A 73 -2.03 0.90 -18.50
CA ASN A 73 -1.11 0.23 -17.57
C ASN A 73 -1.63 -1.11 -17.04
N ALA A 74 -2.63 -1.72 -17.70
CA ALA A 74 -3.31 -2.93 -17.21
C ALA A 74 -2.32 -4.06 -16.91
N LEU A 75 -1.35 -4.26 -17.79
CA LEU A 75 -0.29 -5.27 -17.62
C LEU A 75 0.58 -4.97 -16.39
N THR A 76 0.99 -3.72 -16.20
CA THR A 76 1.77 -3.29 -15.03
C THR A 76 1.02 -3.55 -13.73
N PHE A 77 -0.27 -3.21 -13.68
CA PHE A 77 -1.12 -3.50 -12.52
C PHE A 77 -1.20 -5.00 -12.24
N LEU A 78 -1.43 -5.81 -13.27
CA LEU A 78 -1.55 -7.27 -13.13
C LEU A 78 -0.24 -7.90 -12.64
N ILE A 79 0.90 -7.53 -13.23
CA ILE A 79 2.21 -8.04 -12.80
C ILE A 79 2.54 -7.58 -11.38
N THR A 80 2.31 -6.30 -11.05
CA THR A 80 2.57 -5.80 -9.69
C THR A 80 1.69 -6.49 -8.65
N SER A 81 0.44 -6.79 -9.02
CA SER A 81 -0.50 -7.54 -8.17
C SER A 81 -0.06 -8.98 -7.98
N LEU A 82 0.51 -9.61 -9.01
CA LEU A 82 1.07 -10.96 -8.91
C LEU A 82 2.29 -10.98 -7.98
N ILE A 83 3.15 -9.96 -8.03
CA ILE A 83 4.29 -9.81 -7.11
C ILE A 83 3.81 -9.53 -5.67
N LEU A 84 2.67 -8.84 -5.51
CA LEU A 84 2.07 -8.55 -4.21
C LEU A 84 1.26 -9.74 -3.64
N LEU A 85 0.97 -10.77 -4.43
CA LEU A 85 0.17 -11.92 -3.99
C LEU A 85 0.72 -12.58 -2.71
N PRO A 86 2.03 -12.86 -2.56
CA PRO A 86 2.59 -13.38 -1.30
C PRO A 86 2.30 -12.45 -0.11
N THR A 87 2.37 -11.14 -0.33
CA THR A 87 2.03 -10.13 0.68
C THR A 87 0.55 -10.19 1.09
N SER A 88 -0.37 -10.37 0.14
CA SER A 88 -1.79 -10.59 0.46
C SER A 88 -2.02 -11.90 1.21
N THR A 89 -1.28 -12.97 0.89
CA THR A 89 -1.35 -14.20 1.67
C THR A 89 -0.79 -14.03 3.08
N LEU A 90 0.29 -13.26 3.26
CA LEU A 90 0.84 -12.91 4.57
C LEU A 90 -0.18 -12.14 5.42
N LEU A 91 -0.91 -11.18 4.83
CA LEU A 91 -2.00 -10.48 5.52
C LEU A 91 -3.12 -11.45 5.94
N GLY A 92 -3.55 -12.33 5.04
CA GLY A 92 -4.56 -13.34 5.33
C GLY A 92 -4.13 -14.32 6.43
N SER A 93 -2.89 -14.80 6.37
CA SER A 93 -2.30 -15.66 7.40
C SER A 93 -2.16 -14.93 8.73
N ALA A 94 -1.75 -13.67 8.75
CA ALA A 94 -1.66 -12.89 9.97
C ALA A 94 -3.02 -12.73 10.65
N ILE A 95 -4.08 -12.50 9.87
CA ILE A 95 -5.46 -12.43 10.40
C ILE A 95 -5.93 -13.82 10.87
N GLY A 96 -5.67 -14.88 10.09
CA GLY A 96 -6.03 -16.25 10.47
C GLY A 96 -5.34 -16.74 11.76
N VAL A 97 -4.11 -16.28 12.03
CA VAL A 97 -3.40 -16.54 13.29
C VAL A 97 -4.10 -15.88 14.49
N LEU A 98 -4.73 -14.71 14.31
CA LEU A 98 -5.53 -14.05 15.36
C LEU A 98 -6.89 -14.71 15.57
N GLU A 99 -7.48 -15.25 14.51
CA GLU A 99 -8.75 -16.00 14.56
C GLU A 99 -8.55 -17.45 15.06
N SER A 100 -7.30 -17.91 15.18
CA SER A 100 -7.00 -19.28 15.63
C SER A 100 -7.34 -19.48 17.12
N PRO A 101 -7.86 -20.66 17.51
CA PRO A 101 -8.24 -20.96 18.89
C PRO A 101 -7.06 -21.17 19.85
N GLN A 102 -5.81 -20.94 19.40
CA GLN A 102 -4.61 -20.98 20.23
C GLN A 102 -4.48 -19.69 21.06
N ASP A 103 -3.77 -19.73 22.19
CA ASP A 103 -3.63 -18.61 23.13
C ASP A 103 -3.36 -17.28 22.43
N PHE A 104 -4.39 -16.42 22.41
CA PHE A 104 -4.43 -15.15 21.70
C PHE A 104 -3.23 -14.23 22.03
N LEU A 105 -2.73 -14.30 23.27
CA LEU A 105 -1.57 -13.53 23.73
C LEU A 105 -0.24 -13.96 23.08
N HIS A 106 -0.12 -15.23 22.69
CA HIS A 106 1.08 -15.76 22.03
C HIS A 106 1.06 -15.58 20.52
N THR A 107 -0.14 -15.47 19.92
CA THR A 107 -0.31 -15.33 18.47
C THR A 107 -0.20 -13.88 17.98
N ILE A 108 -0.48 -12.88 18.85
CA ILE A 108 -0.37 -11.45 18.51
C ILE A 108 1.01 -11.04 17.99
N PRO A 109 2.15 -11.36 18.64
CA PRO A 109 3.47 -10.91 18.17
C PRO A 109 3.81 -11.47 16.78
N MET A 110 3.46 -12.73 16.53
CA MET A 110 3.70 -13.38 15.24
C MET A 110 2.83 -12.75 14.14
N SER A 111 1.53 -12.57 14.40
CA SER A 111 0.61 -11.89 13.48
C SER A 111 1.09 -10.48 13.16
N TRP A 112 1.46 -9.70 14.18
CA TRP A 112 1.93 -8.34 14.00
C TRP A 112 3.24 -8.28 13.21
N GLY A 113 4.19 -9.20 13.44
CA GLY A 113 5.40 -9.31 12.64
C GLY A 113 5.13 -9.57 11.15
N LEU A 114 4.18 -10.46 10.85
CA LEU A 114 3.73 -10.73 9.48
C LEU A 114 3.05 -9.50 8.86
N LEU A 115 2.24 -8.76 9.63
CA LEU A 115 1.61 -7.51 9.17
C LEU A 115 2.64 -6.42 8.87
N ILE A 116 3.68 -6.26 9.69
CA ILE A 116 4.76 -5.30 9.44
C ILE A 116 5.43 -5.61 8.10
N LEU A 117 5.79 -6.88 7.89
CA LEU A 117 6.43 -7.31 6.65
C LEU A 117 5.50 -7.08 5.44
N ALA A 118 4.22 -7.39 5.60
CA ALA A 118 3.24 -7.21 4.53
C ALA A 118 3.05 -5.74 4.15
N VAL A 119 2.89 -4.85 5.14
CA VAL A 119 2.77 -3.42 4.87
C VAL A 119 4.06 -2.86 4.26
N TYR A 120 5.22 -3.34 4.71
CA TYR A 120 6.51 -2.95 4.13
C TYR A 120 6.58 -3.29 2.63
N PHE A 121 6.28 -4.53 2.24
CA PHE A 121 6.27 -4.94 0.83
C PHE A 121 5.22 -4.19 0.02
N TYR A 122 4.04 -3.95 0.60
CA TYR A 122 3.02 -3.12 -0.02
C TYR A 122 3.53 -1.72 -0.34
N LEU A 123 4.22 -1.04 0.59
CA LEU A 123 4.77 0.29 0.37
C LEU A 123 5.78 0.31 -0.77
N VAL A 124 6.69 -0.67 -0.80
CA VAL A 124 7.71 -0.79 -1.87
C VAL A 124 7.05 -0.97 -3.24
N LEU A 125 6.07 -1.86 -3.33
CA LEU A 125 5.37 -2.15 -4.60
C LEU A 125 4.45 -1.00 -5.03
N ALA A 126 3.82 -0.31 -4.10
CA ALA A 126 3.04 0.90 -4.38
C ALA A 126 3.94 2.02 -4.95
N HIS A 127 5.16 2.16 -4.44
CA HIS A 127 6.15 3.11 -4.97
C HIS A 127 6.63 2.71 -6.36
N ALA A 128 6.96 1.43 -6.57
CA ALA A 128 7.39 0.90 -7.87
C ALA A 128 6.31 1.08 -8.95
N LEU A 129 5.04 0.78 -8.62
CA LEU A 129 3.90 1.00 -9.51
C LEU A 129 3.78 2.47 -9.89
N ARG A 130 3.82 3.36 -8.89
CA ARG A 130 3.73 4.80 -9.12
C ARG A 130 4.90 5.34 -9.95
N MET A 131 6.13 4.84 -9.75
CA MET A 131 7.27 5.20 -10.60
C MET A 131 7.07 4.77 -12.05
N THR A 132 6.53 3.57 -12.26
CA THR A 132 6.25 3.05 -13.60
C THR A 132 5.23 3.94 -14.32
N ILE A 133 4.17 4.34 -13.63
CA ILE A 133 3.10 5.18 -14.18
C ILE A 133 3.56 6.64 -14.38
N GLU A 134 4.26 7.24 -13.40
CA GLU A 134 4.67 8.66 -13.49
C GLU A 134 5.85 8.88 -14.46
N ASN A 135 6.84 7.97 -14.48
CA ASN A 135 8.11 8.18 -15.17
C ASN A 135 8.29 7.27 -16.40
N GLY A 136 7.33 6.37 -16.69
CA GLY A 136 7.46 5.39 -17.77
C GLY A 136 8.61 4.38 -17.56
N THR A 137 9.10 4.24 -16.33
CA THR A 137 10.20 3.31 -16.00
C THR A 137 9.71 1.87 -16.09
N ALA A 138 10.49 0.96 -16.70
CA ALA A 138 10.12 -0.45 -16.75
C ALA A 138 9.90 -1.03 -15.33
N LEU A 139 8.83 -1.81 -15.14
CA LEU A 139 8.38 -2.27 -13.81
C LEU A 139 9.48 -2.99 -13.02
N ALA A 140 10.25 -3.89 -13.64
CA ALA A 140 11.34 -4.59 -12.97
C ALA A 140 12.37 -3.60 -12.38
N LYS A 141 12.78 -2.61 -13.19
CA LYS A 141 13.69 -1.54 -12.77
C LYS A 141 13.08 -0.65 -11.68
N ALA A 142 11.78 -0.37 -11.77
CA ALA A 142 11.07 0.41 -10.77
C ALA A 142 11.01 -0.33 -9.42
N VAL A 143 10.83 -1.66 -9.42
CA VAL A 143 10.89 -2.50 -8.22
C VAL A 143 12.28 -2.45 -7.60
N ASP A 144 13.34 -2.60 -8.41
CA ASP A 144 14.72 -2.52 -7.92
C ASP A 144 15.04 -1.16 -7.30
N ILE A 145 14.67 -0.06 -7.97
CA ILE A 145 14.89 1.30 -7.45
C ILE A 145 14.10 1.51 -6.16
N ALA A 146 12.83 1.10 -6.12
CA ALA A 146 11.99 1.24 -4.93
C ALA A 146 12.54 0.41 -3.75
N ALA A 147 13.00 -0.81 -4.00
CA ALA A 147 13.63 -1.65 -2.98
C ALA A 147 14.96 -1.06 -2.48
N LEU A 148 15.81 -0.56 -3.38
CA LEU A 148 17.05 0.12 -2.98
C LEU A 148 16.77 1.41 -2.20
N ALA A 149 15.74 2.16 -2.59
CA ALA A 149 15.32 3.36 -1.88
C ALA A 149 14.76 3.02 -0.49
N SER A 150 14.00 1.93 -0.37
CA SER A 150 13.48 1.46 0.91
C SER A 150 14.58 0.96 1.83
N LEU A 151 15.66 0.37 1.31
CA LEU A 151 16.83 0.00 2.11
C LEU A 151 17.65 1.23 2.55
N LYS A 152 17.87 2.19 1.64
CA LYS A 152 18.57 3.46 1.97
C LYS A 152 17.81 4.30 2.99
N ASN A 153 16.47 4.24 2.98
CA ASN A 153 15.60 4.94 3.91
C ASN A 153 14.84 3.97 4.83
N PHE A 154 15.49 2.86 5.23
CA PHE A 154 14.84 1.76 5.97
C PHE A 154 14.09 2.21 7.21
N ARG A 155 14.68 3.13 7.98
CA ARG A 155 14.05 3.65 9.21
C ARG A 155 12.67 4.24 8.94
N GLU A 156 12.50 5.02 7.88
CA GLU A 156 11.22 5.66 7.58
C GLU A 156 10.17 4.64 7.11
N TYR A 157 10.56 3.73 6.22
CA TYR A 157 9.69 2.64 5.77
C TYR A 157 9.26 1.73 6.92
N PHE A 158 10.20 1.37 7.80
CA PHE A 158 9.92 0.55 8.97
C PHE A 158 8.96 1.24 9.94
N ILE A 159 9.16 2.52 10.25
CA ILE A 159 8.26 3.28 11.12
C ILE A 159 6.84 3.33 10.54
N ILE A 160 6.70 3.60 9.24
CA ILE A 160 5.39 3.61 8.60
C ILE A 160 4.76 2.21 8.67
N ALA A 161 5.50 1.18 8.26
CA ALA A 161 5.02 -0.20 8.29
C ALA A 161 4.61 -0.65 9.69
N PHE A 162 5.38 -0.30 10.73
CA PHE A 162 5.09 -0.60 12.12
C PHE A 162 3.75 -0.04 12.60
N TYR A 163 3.53 1.27 12.42
CA TYR A 163 2.31 1.92 12.86
C TYR A 163 1.09 1.53 12.02
N MET A 164 1.28 1.33 10.72
CA MET A 164 0.21 0.86 9.84
C MET A 164 -0.15 -0.59 10.13
N ALA A 165 0.81 -1.47 10.42
CA ALA A 165 0.57 -2.84 10.85
C ALA A 165 -0.20 -2.88 12.17
N LEU A 166 0.12 -1.99 13.11
CA LEU A 166 -0.66 -1.85 14.35
C LEU A 166 -2.10 -1.41 14.07
N ALA A 167 -2.30 -0.45 13.16
CA ALA A 167 -3.64 -0.01 12.77
C ALA A 167 -4.44 -1.14 12.06
N VAL A 168 -3.78 -1.95 11.23
CA VAL A 168 -4.35 -3.13 10.57
C VAL A 168 -4.71 -4.20 11.60
N LEU A 169 -3.85 -4.43 12.59
CA LEU A 169 -4.10 -5.35 13.70
C LEU A 169 -5.35 -4.95 14.49
N ILE A 170 -5.41 -3.70 14.94
CA ILE A 170 -6.58 -3.15 15.65
C ILE A 170 -7.84 -3.26 14.78
N SER A 171 -7.73 -3.00 13.48
CA SER A 171 -8.84 -3.15 12.54
C SER A 171 -9.35 -4.58 12.40
N GLY A 172 -8.43 -5.56 12.40
CA GLY A 172 -8.76 -6.98 12.41
C GLY A 172 -9.54 -7.37 13.67
N ILE A 173 -9.09 -6.90 14.85
CA ILE A 173 -9.78 -7.13 16.13
C ILE A 173 -11.18 -6.50 16.14
N LEU A 174 -11.36 -5.36 15.46
CA LEU A 174 -12.65 -4.67 15.31
C LEU A 174 -13.51 -5.23 14.16
N TRP A 175 -13.36 -6.53 13.84
CA TRP A 175 -14.17 -7.23 12.82
C TRP A 175 -14.12 -6.56 11.44
N GLY A 176 -13.01 -5.89 11.13
CA GLY A 176 -12.81 -5.18 9.87
C GLY A 176 -13.46 -3.81 9.76
N ALA A 177 -14.27 -3.37 10.74
CA ALA A 177 -14.83 -2.02 10.74
C ALA A 177 -13.72 -0.94 10.81
N GLY A 178 -12.60 -1.26 11.47
CA GLY A 178 -11.43 -0.38 11.52
C GLY A 178 -10.78 -0.13 10.15
N PHE A 179 -10.97 -1.01 9.16
CA PHE A 179 -10.39 -0.84 7.82
C PHE A 179 -10.91 0.40 7.10
N ILE A 180 -12.12 0.86 7.45
CA ILE A 180 -12.69 2.10 6.92
C ILE A 180 -11.79 3.30 7.22
N VAL A 181 -11.11 3.31 8.37
CA VAL A 181 -10.18 4.39 8.73
C VAL A 181 -8.76 4.03 8.34
N THR A 182 -8.35 2.78 8.56
CA THR A 182 -6.97 2.36 8.36
C THR A 182 -6.53 2.35 6.89
N LEU A 183 -7.36 1.88 5.96
CA LEU A 183 -6.99 1.81 4.55
C LEU A 183 -6.70 3.20 3.93
N PRO A 184 -7.56 4.22 4.12
CA PRO A 184 -7.23 5.59 3.70
C PRO A 184 -5.92 6.11 4.28
N VAL A 185 -5.66 5.87 5.57
CA VAL A 185 -4.40 6.31 6.20
C VAL A 185 -3.19 5.62 5.58
N ILE A 186 -3.29 4.32 5.28
CA ILE A 186 -2.24 3.59 4.55
C ILE A 186 -2.01 4.21 3.17
N PHE A 187 -3.09 4.49 2.43
CA PHE A 187 -2.98 5.05 1.09
C PHE A 187 -2.34 6.43 1.08
N TYR A 188 -2.72 7.29 2.03
CA TYR A 188 -2.12 8.60 2.21
C TYR A 188 -0.67 8.52 2.68
N ALA A 189 -0.36 7.62 3.62
CA ALA A 189 1.01 7.43 4.10
C ALA A 189 1.95 6.95 2.97
N ALA A 190 1.48 6.04 2.12
CA ALA A 190 2.21 5.58 0.94
C ALA A 190 2.44 6.73 -0.06
N HIS A 191 1.43 7.58 -0.28
CA HIS A 191 1.55 8.74 -1.15
C HIS A 191 2.59 9.76 -0.64
N TYR A 192 2.51 10.15 0.63
CA TYR A 192 3.43 11.13 1.20
C TYR A 192 4.84 10.58 1.37
N SER A 193 4.99 9.28 1.67
CA SER A 193 6.30 8.65 1.74
C SER A 193 6.97 8.57 0.36
N PHE A 194 6.19 8.36 -0.70
CA PHE A 194 6.70 8.43 -2.07
C PHE A 194 7.24 9.83 -2.38
N LEU A 195 6.46 10.88 -2.11
CA LEU A 195 6.89 12.26 -2.35
C LEU A 195 8.15 12.60 -1.55
N ALA A 196 8.17 12.26 -0.25
CA ALA A 196 9.35 12.49 0.59
C ALA A 196 10.59 11.73 0.10
N THR A 197 10.42 10.52 -0.44
CA THR A 197 11.53 9.71 -0.98
C THR A 197 11.99 10.25 -2.35
N LYS A 198 11.05 10.75 -3.17
CA LYS A 198 11.32 11.41 -4.45
C LYS A 198 12.10 12.72 -4.27
N GLU A 199 11.67 13.56 -3.32
CA GLU A 199 12.32 14.84 -2.97
C GLU A 199 13.77 14.66 -2.51
N ARG A 200 14.09 13.52 -1.87
CA ARG A 200 15.46 13.18 -1.47
C ARG A 200 16.32 12.63 -2.62
N GLY A 201 15.78 12.56 -3.84
CA GLY A 201 16.48 12.03 -5.01
C GLY A 201 16.71 10.51 -4.97
N LEU A 202 16.09 9.78 -4.03
CA LEU A 202 16.31 8.34 -3.85
C LEU A 202 15.56 7.49 -4.89
N LEU A 203 14.55 8.07 -5.55
CA LEU A 203 13.76 7.45 -6.63
C LEU A 203 14.23 7.91 -8.03
N GLN A 204 15.37 8.59 -8.11
CA GLN A 204 15.95 9.01 -9.39
C GLN A 204 17.00 8.00 -9.86
N GLU A 205 17.02 7.76 -11.17
CA GLU A 205 18.11 7.04 -11.80
C GLU A 205 19.40 7.87 -11.66
N LYS A 206 20.46 7.29 -11.09
CA LYS A 206 21.81 7.85 -11.29
C LYS A 206 22.04 7.82 -12.79
N ARG A 207 21.97 8.99 -13.47
CA ARG A 207 22.56 9.12 -14.80
C ARG A 207 24.04 8.81 -14.63
N THR A 208 24.46 7.61 -15.01
CA THR A 208 25.86 7.36 -15.35
C THR A 208 26.16 8.24 -16.53
N GLU A 209 26.87 9.35 -16.29
CA GLU A 209 27.52 10.09 -17.37
C GLU A 209 28.40 9.08 -18.13
N PRO A 210 28.37 9.07 -19.47
CA PRO A 210 29.28 8.25 -20.23
C PRO A 210 30.70 8.69 -19.87
N ALA A 211 31.54 7.73 -19.48
CA ALA A 211 32.96 7.97 -19.28
C ALA A 211 33.54 8.56 -20.57
N SER A 212 33.93 9.83 -20.51
CA SER A 212 34.64 10.56 -21.55
C SER A 212 36.04 10.02 -21.74
#